data_AF-A0A920A727-F1
#
_entry.id   AF-A0A920A727-F1
#
_cell.length_a   1.000
_cell.length_b   1.000
_cell.length_c   1.000
_cell.angle_alpha   90.00
_cell.angle_beta   90.00
_cell.angle_gamma   90.00
#
_symmetry.space_group_name_H-M   'P 1'
#
loop_
_entity.id
_entity.type
_entity.pdbx_description
1 polymer ?
#
loop_
_entity_poly.entity_id
_entity_poly.type
_entity_poly.pdbx_seq_one_letter_code
_entity_poly.pdbx_strand_id
1 'polypeptide(L)'
;MYGPDQDYRNKRSVVSTFFGKDCLTTTVPYTLKKLTNCKLFYLDFYREGNGYVFSIEDIGHLADSPRSFADEINKKIENDVLANPEQYFWHHRRFKSQNPAIYD
;
A
#
# COMPACT_ATOMS: atom_id res chain seq x y z
N MET A 1 9.72 -0.69 7.47
CA MET A 1 8.40 -0.18 7.05
C MET A 1 8.46 0.03 5.54
N TYR A 2 7.41 -0.34 4.81
CA TYR A 2 7.26 -0.09 3.37
C TYR A 2 6.03 0.79 3.17
N GLY A 3 6.10 1.75 2.26
CA GLY A 3 4.92 2.52 1.83
C GLY A 3 4.30 1.84 0.62
N PRO A 4 3.31 0.94 0.79
CA PRO A 4 2.78 0.17 -0.34
C PRO A 4 2.11 1.04 -1.40
N ASP A 5 1.75 2.27 -1.03
CA ASP A 5 1.20 3.32 -1.86
C ASP A 5 2.25 4.11 -2.68
N GLN A 6 3.53 3.79 -2.55
CA GLN A 6 4.60 4.41 -3.31
C GLN A 6 4.84 3.71 -4.65
N ASP A 7 5.27 4.49 -5.65
CA ASP A 7 5.63 3.98 -6.98
C ASP A 7 7.14 3.72 -7.01
N TYR A 8 7.52 2.49 -6.66
CA TYR A 8 8.92 2.08 -6.60
C TYR A 8 9.55 1.75 -7.96
N ARG A 9 8.77 1.70 -9.05
CA ARG A 9 9.24 1.38 -10.41
C ARG A 9 10.22 0.21 -10.48
N ASN A 10 9.79 -0.96 -10.04
CA ASN A 10 10.61 -2.16 -10.09
C ASN A 10 9.74 -3.41 -10.29
N LYS A 11 10.39 -4.55 -10.54
CA LYS A 11 9.74 -5.86 -10.75
C LYS A 11 9.13 -6.48 -9.48
N ARG A 12 9.27 -5.84 -8.32
CA ARG A 12 8.72 -6.30 -7.02
C ARG A 12 7.38 -5.61 -6.71
N SER A 13 6.65 -5.28 -7.77
CA SER A 13 5.34 -4.67 -7.74
C SER A 13 4.43 -5.38 -8.72
N VAL A 14 3.13 -5.36 -8.43
CA VAL A 14 2.09 -5.81 -9.35
C VAL A 14 1.22 -4.62 -9.72
N VAL A 15 0.61 -4.68 -10.90
CA VAL A 15 -0.47 -3.75 -11.25
C VAL A 15 -1.67 -4.08 -10.39
N SER A 16 -2.28 -3.07 -9.79
CA SER A 16 -3.55 -3.09 -9.04
C SER A 16 -4.29 -1.77 -9.30
N THR A 17 -5.44 -1.57 -8.68
CA THR A 17 -6.22 -0.32 -8.79
C THR A 17 -6.17 0.46 -7.49
N PHE A 18 -6.01 1.78 -7.58
CA PHE A 18 -6.17 2.73 -6.49
C PHE A 18 -7.11 3.86 -6.94
N PHE A 19 -8.25 4.01 -6.25
CA PHE A 19 -9.41 4.80 -6.67
C PHE A 19 -9.85 4.50 -8.11
N GLY A 20 -9.90 3.21 -8.45
CA GLY A 20 -10.30 2.75 -9.79
C GLY A 20 -9.29 3.03 -10.92
N LYS A 21 -8.11 3.58 -10.61
CA LYS A 21 -7.03 3.83 -11.59
C LYS A 21 -5.90 2.83 -11.41
N ASP A 22 -5.37 2.34 -12.52
CA ASP A 22 -4.21 1.44 -12.50
C ASP A 22 -2.99 2.11 -11.87
N CYS A 23 -2.33 1.38 -10.97
CA CYS A 23 -1.11 1.78 -10.30
C CYS A 23 -0.21 0.57 -10.00
N LEU A 24 1.09 0.82 -9.80
CA LEU A 24 1.99 -0.18 -9.23
C LEU A 24 1.88 -0.18 -7.71
N THR A 25 1.77 -1.39 -7.15
CA THR A 25 1.76 -1.61 -5.70
C THR A 25 2.82 -2.65 -5.36
N THR A 26 3.71 -2.32 -4.43
CA THR A 26 4.81 -3.23 -4.06
C THR A 26 4.29 -4.45 -3.31
N THR A 27 4.83 -5.62 -3.65
CA THR A 27 4.49 -6.90 -3.00
C THR A 27 5.63 -7.40 -2.10
N VAL A 28 6.61 -6.54 -1.82
CA VAL A 28 7.71 -6.84 -0.90
C VAL A 28 7.21 -7.24 0.49
N PRO A 29 6.23 -6.56 1.12
CA PRO A 29 5.73 -6.98 2.43
C PRO A 29 5.14 -8.40 2.43
N TYR A 30 4.31 -8.72 1.43
CA TYR A 30 3.80 -10.08 1.20
C TYR A 30 4.93 -11.10 1.04
N THR A 31 5.94 -10.77 0.21
CA THR A 31 7.08 -11.65 -0.05
C THR A 31 7.89 -11.92 1.22
N LEU A 32 8.18 -10.89 2.02
CA LEU A 32 8.90 -11.04 3.27
C LEU A 32 8.14 -11.89 4.29
N LYS A 33 6.83 -11.65 4.45
CA LYS A 33 5.96 -12.50 5.29
C LYS A 33 6.05 -13.96 4.87
N LYS A 34 5.92 -14.26 3.57
CA LYS A 34 6.00 -15.63 3.05
C LYS A 34 7.36 -16.29 3.28
N LEU A 35 8.45 -15.54 3.14
CA LEU A 35 9.82 -16.05 3.31
C LEU A 35 10.21 -16.27 4.77
N THR A 36 9.71 -15.44 5.67
CA THR A 36 10.18 -15.38 7.07
C THR A 36 9.16 -15.84 8.09
N ASN A 37 7.89 -15.99 7.69
CA ASN A 37 6.75 -16.21 8.57
C ASN A 37 6.60 -15.13 9.67
N CYS A 38 7.07 -13.90 9.39
CA CYS A 38 6.92 -12.78 10.32
C CYS A 38 5.46 -12.29 10.36
N LYS A 39 5.10 -11.60 11.45
CA LYS A 39 3.84 -10.84 11.49
C LYS A 39 3.90 -9.68 10.50
N LEU A 40 2.74 -9.32 9.96
CA LEU A 40 2.60 -8.20 9.04
C LEU A 40 1.58 -7.21 9.60
N PHE A 41 2.04 -6.00 9.88
CA PHE A 41 1.20 -4.93 10.41
C PHE A 41 1.03 -3.81 9.38
N TYR A 42 -0.19 -3.28 9.31
CA TYR A 42 -0.51 -2.04 8.63
C TYR A 42 -0.51 -0.90 9.64
N LEU A 43 0.03 0.25 9.23
CA LEU A 43 0.09 1.47 10.03
C LEU A 43 -0.49 2.61 9.20
N ASP A 44 -1.51 3.27 9.73
CA ASP A 44 -2.01 4.56 9.26
C ASP A 44 -1.82 5.61 10.36
N PHE A 45 -1.67 6.87 9.97
CA PHE A 45 -1.66 7.98 10.91
C PHE A 45 -2.18 9.26 10.28
N TYR A 46 -2.89 10.04 11.07
CA TYR A 46 -3.40 11.35 10.69
C TYR A 46 -3.35 12.30 11.89
N ARG A 47 -3.35 13.59 11.60
CA ARG A 47 -3.44 14.66 12.59
C ARG A 47 -4.89 14.83 13.03
N GLU A 48 -5.09 14.90 14.34
CA GLU A 48 -6.37 15.24 14.94
C GLU A 48 -6.15 16.36 15.97
N GLY A 49 -6.70 17.54 15.69
CA GLY A 49 -6.43 18.75 16.47
C GLY A 49 -4.94 19.11 16.57
N ASN A 50 -4.41 19.08 17.79
CA ASN A 50 -3.00 19.37 18.08
C ASN A 50 -2.14 18.10 18.25
N GLY A 51 -2.69 16.91 17.99
CA GLY A 51 -2.01 15.63 18.13
C GLY A 51 -2.05 14.79 16.85
N TYR A 52 -1.53 13.57 16.96
CA TYR A 52 -1.56 12.56 15.91
C TYR A 52 -2.24 11.30 16.45
N VAL A 53 -3.11 10.71 15.64
CA VAL A 53 -3.70 9.39 15.87
C VAL A 53 -2.94 8.39 15.03
N PHE A 54 -2.55 7.27 15.66
CA PHE A 54 -1.90 6.15 14.98
C PHE A 54 -2.82 4.92 15.07
N SER A 55 -3.09 4.30 13.92
CA SER A 55 -3.85 3.06 13.82
C SER A 55 -2.90 1.93 13.39
N ILE A 56 -2.83 0.86 14.18
CA ILE A 56 -2.01 -0.32 13.88
C ILE A 56 -2.91 -1.54 13.82
N GLU A 57 -2.84 -2.28 12.72
CA GLU A 57 -3.66 -3.47 12.49
C GLU A 57 -2.81 -4.65 12.06
N ASP A 58 -3.05 -5.83 12.66
CA ASP A 58 -2.47 -7.09 12.18
C ASP A 58 -3.19 -7.54 10.91
N ILE A 59 -2.51 -7.36 9.78
CA ILE A 59 -2.98 -7.76 8.44
C ILE A 59 -2.32 -9.07 8.00
N GLY A 60 -1.79 -9.85 8.94
CA GLY A 60 -1.20 -11.17 8.70
C GLY A 60 -2.21 -12.20 8.17
N HIS A 61 -3.50 -11.91 8.20
CA HIS A 61 -4.53 -12.74 7.58
C HIS A 61 -4.80 -12.35 6.11
N LEU A 62 -4.36 -11.18 5.65
CA LEU A 62 -4.61 -10.71 4.29
C LEU A 62 -3.84 -11.54 3.26
N ALA A 63 -4.54 -11.77 2.14
CA ALA A 63 -4.08 -12.22 0.83
C ALA A 63 -3.32 -13.55 0.68
N ASP A 64 -3.81 -14.37 -0.25
CA ASP A 64 -3.21 -15.64 -0.68
C ASP A 64 -2.17 -15.48 -1.81
N SER A 65 -2.07 -14.29 -2.40
CA SER A 65 -1.23 -14.02 -3.58
C SER A 65 -0.70 -12.58 -3.60
N PRO A 66 0.39 -12.29 -4.35
CA PRO A 66 0.89 -10.92 -4.51
C PRO A 66 -0.18 -9.94 -5.04
N ARG A 67 -1.06 -10.40 -5.93
CA ARG A 67 -2.13 -9.57 -6.52
C ARG A 67 -3.25 -9.29 -5.52
N SER A 68 -3.75 -10.31 -4.81
CA SER A 68 -4.76 -10.10 -3.75
C SER A 68 -4.23 -9.18 -2.65
N PHE A 69 -2.94 -9.31 -2.29
CA PHE A 69 -2.31 -8.41 -1.31
C PHE A 69 -2.35 -6.97 -1.77
N ALA A 70 -1.97 -6.71 -3.02
CA ALA A 70 -2.01 -5.37 -3.60
C ALA A 70 -3.44 -4.79 -3.65
N ASP A 71 -4.44 -5.60 -4.03
CA ASP A 71 -5.83 -5.16 -4.11
C ASP A 71 -6.40 -4.85 -2.71
N GLU A 72 -6.14 -5.69 -1.72
CA GLU A 72 -6.63 -5.50 -0.34
C GLU A 72 -5.95 -4.32 0.35
N ILE A 73 -4.62 -4.18 0.21
CA ILE A 73 -3.91 -3.06 0.82
C ILE A 73 -4.30 -1.73 0.19
N ASN A 74 -4.53 -1.69 -1.13
CA ASN A 74 -5.01 -0.49 -1.81
C ASN A 74 -6.40 -0.08 -1.34
N LYS A 75 -7.35 -1.02 -1.23
CA LYS A 75 -8.69 -0.75 -0.67
C LYS A 75 -8.61 -0.21 0.76
N LYS A 76 -7.70 -0.76 1.57
CA LYS A 76 -7.51 -0.28 2.94
C LYS A 76 -7.03 1.16 2.97
N ILE A 77 -5.99 1.48 2.18
CA ILE A 77 -5.49 2.86 2.04
C ILE A 77 -6.58 3.78 1.48
N GLU A 78 -7.36 3.36 0.48
CA GLU A 78 -8.48 4.15 -0.06
C GLU A 78 -9.48 4.55 1.03
N ASN A 79 -9.85 3.61 1.92
CA ASN A 79 -10.76 3.88 3.02
C ASN A 79 -10.19 4.91 4.01
N ASP A 80 -8.90 4.78 4.36
CA ASP A 80 -8.24 5.71 5.29
C ASP A 80 -8.06 7.09 4.65
N VAL A 81 -7.73 7.15 3.37
CA VAL A 81 -7.67 8.38 2.58
C VAL A 81 -9.04 9.05 2.49
N LEU A 82 -10.13 8.29 2.33
CA LEU A 82 -11.49 8.86 2.31
C LEU A 82 -11.89 9.45 3.67
N ALA A 83 -11.33 8.96 4.78
CA ALA A 83 -11.60 9.50 6.11
C ALA A 83 -10.91 10.85 6.33
N ASN A 84 -9.69 11.04 5.83
CA ASN A 84 -8.89 12.28 6.00
C ASN A 84 -8.18 12.68 4.68
N PRO A 85 -8.92 13.01 3.61
CA PRO A 85 -8.35 13.15 2.27
C PRO A 85 -7.30 14.25 2.17
N GLU A 86 -7.46 15.36 2.90
CA GLU A 86 -6.50 16.46 2.93
C GLU A 86 -5.13 16.10 3.53
N GLN A 87 -5.06 14.98 4.26
CA GLN A 87 -3.85 14.54 4.94
C GLN A 87 -3.06 13.49 4.15
N TYR A 88 -3.64 12.95 3.08
CA TYR A 88 -2.92 12.05 2.20
C TYR A 88 -1.89 12.82 1.35
N PHE A 89 -0.74 12.20 1.11
CA PHE A 89 0.36 12.82 0.37
C PHE A 89 0.12 12.81 -1.15
N TRP A 90 -0.85 13.60 -1.63
CA TRP A 90 -1.26 13.68 -3.05
C TRP A 90 -0.17 14.13 -4.03
N HIS A 91 0.89 14.76 -3.54
CA HIS A 91 2.00 15.22 -4.38
C HIS A 91 2.79 14.05 -5.02
N HIS A 92 2.73 12.86 -4.43
CA HIS A 92 3.40 11.69 -4.99
C HIS A 92 2.75 11.26 -6.31
N ARG A 93 3.57 11.07 -7.35
CA ARG A 93 3.11 10.67 -8.69
C ARG A 93 2.80 9.18 -8.77
N ARG A 94 1.85 8.71 -7.96
CA ARG A 94 1.48 7.29 -7.78
C ARG A 94 1.07 6.57 -9.06
N PHE A 95 0.40 7.27 -9.99
CA PHE A 95 -0.14 6.68 -11.21
C PHE A 95 0.81 6.75 -12.43
N LYS A 96 2.07 7.17 -12.24
CA LYS A 96 2.99 7.36 -13.35
C LYS A 96 3.40 6.05 -14.02
N SER A 97 3.51 4.98 -13.24
CA SER A 97 3.94 3.67 -13.71
C SER A 97 2.78 2.68 -13.64
N GLN A 98 2.61 1.92 -14.72
CA GLN A 98 1.49 0.98 -14.90
C GLN A 98 1.93 -0.39 -15.46
N ASN A 99 3.22 -0.57 -15.76
CA ASN A 99 3.75 -1.84 -16.23
C ASN A 99 5.06 -2.15 -15.47
N PRO A 100 5.11 -3.15 -14.57
CA PRO A 100 6.33 -3.45 -13.83
C PRO A 100 7.44 -4.03 -14.72
N ALA A 101 7.10 -4.67 -15.84
CA ALA A 101 8.05 -5.42 -16.67
C ALA A 101 9.07 -4.54 -17.40
N ILE A 102 8.77 -3.24 -17.56
CA ILE A 102 9.64 -2.27 -18.23
C ILE A 102 10.63 -1.58 -17.29
N TYR A 103 10.61 -1.92 -15.99
CA TYR A 103 11.49 -1.35 -14.99
C TYR A 103 12.45 -2.41 -14.46
N ASP A 104 13.62 -1.97 -14.00
CA ASP A 104 14.67 -2.84 -13.44
C ASP A 104 14.32 -3.38 -12.05
#